data_AF-A0A3A9GC03-F1
#
_entry.id   AF-A0A3A9GC03-F1
#
_cell.length_a   1.000
_cell.length_b   1.000
_cell.length_c   1.000
_cell.angle_alpha   90.00
_cell.angle_beta   90.00
_cell.angle_gamma   90.00
#
_symmetry.space_group_name_H-M   'P 1'
#
loop_
_entity.id
_entity.type
_entity.pdbx_description
1 polymer ?
#
loop_
_entity_poly.entity_id
_entity_poly.type
_entity_poly.pdbx_seq_one_letter_code
_entity_poly.pdbx_strand_id
1 'polypeptide(L)'
;MSYEEFVTEIKKYWELRSQGLKKQANRFLFQFTEHFKKDISRDEADDILFHFCRDYIDEIKFPGENLPRRHLPFQLSELLYHYFNRECEENKMPQMRWAFQIFGKYYNPGGPEGEKNPYYILEKAYAHDQCDQQTVDAYFGEQVDVLWWGQHHFPEGCLITRKEFEDTVEMAKKILSENSVEQGLAEDFAYYEKLYHIYFDWEKQGKKGDFYQLCKEEGIAFESMPAFYYSQKHPKKTCGNC
;
A
#
# COMPACT_ATOMS: atom_id res chain seq x y z
N MET A 1 -23.06 -21.10 7.14
CA MET A 1 -22.59 -20.86 5.74
C MET A 1 -21.20 -21.44 5.65
N SER A 2 -20.88 -22.15 4.58
CA SER A 2 -19.53 -22.66 4.30
C SER A 2 -18.67 -21.61 3.58
N TYR A 3 -17.36 -21.84 3.55
CA TYR A 3 -16.46 -20.99 2.78
C TYR A 3 -16.79 -21.02 1.28
N GLU A 4 -17.17 -22.19 0.75
CA GLU A 4 -17.54 -22.37 -0.66
C GLU A 4 -18.81 -21.58 -1.03
N GLU A 5 -19.80 -21.56 -0.14
CA GLU A 5 -20.99 -20.72 -0.29
C GLU A 5 -20.63 -19.24 -0.29
N PHE A 6 -19.76 -18.81 0.65
CA PHE A 6 -19.28 -17.43 0.72
C PHE A 6 -18.60 -17.02 -0.60
N VAL A 7 -17.63 -17.81 -1.08
CA VAL A 7 -16.91 -17.56 -2.33
C VAL A 7 -17.86 -17.52 -3.53
N THR A 8 -18.88 -18.37 -3.56
CA THR A 8 -19.89 -18.38 -4.62
C THR A 8 -20.63 -17.05 -4.70
N GLU A 9 -21.07 -16.50 -3.56
CA GLU A 9 -21.73 -15.20 -3.52
C GLU A 9 -20.75 -14.05 -3.88
N ILE A 10 -19.47 -14.11 -3.46
CA ILE A 10 -18.46 -13.12 -3.89
C ILE A 10 -18.23 -13.16 -5.40
N LYS A 11 -18.11 -14.34 -6.00
CA LYS A 11 -17.95 -14.49 -7.47
C LYS A 11 -19.13 -13.91 -8.23
N LYS A 12 -20.36 -14.13 -7.74
CA LYS A 12 -21.58 -13.55 -8.30
C LYS A 12 -21.57 -12.01 -8.27
N TYR A 13 -21.05 -11.39 -7.20
CA TYR A 13 -20.84 -9.94 -7.18
C TYR A 13 -19.92 -9.47 -8.31
N TRP A 14 -18.78 -10.15 -8.50
CA TRP A 14 -17.82 -9.80 -9.55
C TRP A 14 -18.37 -10.05 -10.96
N GLU A 15 -19.17 -11.09 -11.16
CA GLU A 15 -19.87 -11.36 -12.41
C GLU A 15 -20.86 -10.24 -12.76
N LEU A 16 -21.68 -9.80 -11.80
CA LEU A 16 -22.59 -8.66 -12.02
C LEU A 16 -21.80 -7.38 -12.38
N ARG A 17 -20.63 -7.17 -11.77
CA ARG A 17 -19.75 -6.03 -12.09
C ARG A 17 -19.17 -6.12 -13.49
N SER A 18 -18.71 -7.29 -13.93
CA SER A 18 -18.13 -7.49 -15.26
C SER A 18 -19.16 -7.31 -16.37
N GLN A 19 -20.43 -7.62 -16.10
CA GLN A 19 -21.57 -7.36 -16.99
C GLN A 19 -22.03 -5.88 -17.01
N GLY A 20 -21.37 -4.99 -16.26
CA GLY A 20 -21.74 -3.57 -16.19
C GLY A 20 -22.88 -3.24 -15.22
N LEU A 21 -23.39 -4.22 -14.46
CA LEU A 21 -24.55 -4.08 -13.56
C LEU A 21 -24.17 -3.56 -12.16
N LYS A 22 -23.40 -2.48 -12.10
CA LYS A 22 -22.80 -1.95 -10.85
C LYS A 22 -23.82 -1.72 -9.71
N LYS A 23 -24.99 -1.16 -10.00
CA LYS A 23 -26.04 -0.90 -8.99
C LYS A 23 -26.61 -2.20 -8.42
N GLN A 24 -26.83 -3.20 -9.27
CA GLN A 24 -27.36 -4.50 -8.85
C GLN A 24 -26.32 -5.26 -8.04
N ALA A 25 -25.06 -5.27 -8.49
CA ALA A 25 -23.94 -5.85 -7.77
C ALA A 25 -23.81 -5.29 -6.35
N ASN A 26 -23.81 -3.95 -6.20
CA ASN A 26 -23.68 -3.31 -4.89
C ASN A 26 -24.88 -3.61 -3.97
N ARG A 27 -26.11 -3.63 -4.52
CA ARG A 27 -27.32 -4.00 -3.74
C ARG A 27 -27.25 -5.44 -3.27
N PHE A 28 -26.86 -6.35 -4.16
CA PHE A 28 -26.68 -7.76 -3.85
C PHE A 28 -25.64 -7.95 -2.74
N LEU A 29 -24.45 -7.35 -2.87
CA LEU A 29 -23.38 -7.48 -1.89
C LEU A 29 -23.78 -6.89 -0.53
N PHE A 30 -24.49 -5.76 -0.52
CA PHE A 30 -25.03 -5.19 0.71
C PHE A 30 -25.98 -6.17 1.41
N GLN A 31 -26.95 -6.74 0.69
CA GLN A 31 -27.87 -7.72 1.28
C GLN A 31 -27.15 -8.97 1.76
N PHE A 32 -26.20 -9.49 1.00
CA PHE A 32 -25.40 -10.65 1.37
C PHE A 32 -24.61 -10.40 2.66
N THR A 33 -23.88 -9.28 2.74
CA THR A 33 -23.07 -8.96 3.94
C THR A 33 -23.92 -8.69 5.17
N GLU A 34 -25.13 -8.14 5.04
CA GLU A 34 -26.06 -8.00 6.17
C GLU A 34 -26.57 -9.35 6.69
N HIS A 35 -26.88 -10.31 5.80
CA HIS A 35 -27.23 -11.68 6.22
C HIS A 35 -26.03 -12.37 6.85
N PHE A 36 -24.83 -12.22 6.27
CA PHE A 36 -23.61 -12.78 6.82
C PHE A 36 -23.35 -12.32 8.26
N LYS A 37 -23.49 -11.02 8.55
CA LYS A 37 -23.33 -10.45 9.89
C LYS A 37 -24.37 -10.95 10.90
N LYS A 38 -25.60 -11.23 10.44
CA LYS A 38 -26.74 -11.55 11.31
C LYS A 38 -26.86 -13.05 11.60
N ASP A 39 -26.62 -13.88 10.60
CA ASP A 39 -27.03 -15.28 10.60
C ASP A 39 -25.85 -16.24 10.82
N ILE A 40 -24.60 -15.76 10.74
CA ILE A 40 -23.38 -16.56 10.94
C ILE A 40 -22.78 -16.24 12.30
N SER A 41 -22.38 -17.28 13.04
CA SER A 41 -21.71 -17.07 14.32
C SER A 41 -20.35 -16.41 14.12
N ARG A 42 -19.82 -15.76 15.16
CA ARG A 42 -18.54 -15.07 15.07
C ARG A 42 -17.41 -16.02 14.67
N ASP A 43 -17.29 -17.17 15.32
CA ASP A 43 -16.18 -18.10 15.07
C ASP A 43 -16.23 -18.64 13.63
N GLU A 44 -17.43 -18.99 13.13
CA GLU A 44 -17.61 -19.39 11.73
C GLU A 44 -17.29 -18.25 10.76
N ALA A 45 -17.69 -17.01 11.09
CA ALA A 45 -17.39 -15.85 10.25
C ALA A 45 -15.89 -15.57 10.21
N ASP A 46 -15.20 -15.65 11.35
CA ASP A 46 -13.76 -15.43 11.44
C ASP A 46 -12.99 -16.50 10.66
N ASP A 47 -13.41 -17.77 10.73
CA ASP A 47 -12.86 -18.86 9.91
C ASP A 47 -13.07 -18.63 8.40
N ILE A 48 -14.26 -18.17 7.99
CA ILE A 48 -14.55 -17.85 6.58
C ILE A 48 -13.70 -16.68 6.09
N LEU A 49 -13.60 -15.61 6.89
CA LEU A 49 -12.83 -14.42 6.53
C LEU A 49 -11.33 -14.71 6.51
N PHE A 50 -10.82 -15.57 7.40
CA PHE A 50 -9.44 -16.05 7.34
C PHE A 50 -9.13 -16.76 6.02
N HIS A 51 -9.97 -17.73 5.63
CA HIS A 51 -9.82 -18.44 4.35
C HIS A 51 -9.92 -17.49 3.15
N PHE A 52 -10.86 -16.55 3.21
CA PHE A 52 -11.01 -15.54 2.16
C PHE A 52 -9.77 -14.67 2.03
N CYS A 53 -9.21 -14.17 3.14
CA CYS A 53 -8.00 -13.37 3.14
C CYS A 53 -6.81 -14.12 2.58
N ARG A 54 -6.60 -15.39 2.98
CA ARG A 54 -5.54 -16.23 2.40
C ARG A 54 -5.69 -16.36 0.88
N ASP A 55 -6.89 -16.71 0.42
CA ASP A 55 -7.15 -16.86 -1.02
C ASP A 55 -7.05 -15.53 -1.80
N TYR A 56 -7.46 -14.41 -1.18
CA TYR A 56 -7.51 -13.09 -1.81
C TYR A 56 -6.17 -12.35 -1.80
N ILE A 57 -5.41 -12.45 -0.72
CA ILE A 57 -4.18 -11.68 -0.50
C ILE A 57 -2.97 -12.52 -0.87
N ASP A 58 -2.87 -13.74 -0.33
CA ASP A 58 -1.67 -14.57 -0.47
C ASP A 58 -1.68 -15.39 -1.74
N GLU A 59 -2.81 -16.03 -2.07
CA GLU A 59 -2.90 -16.98 -3.19
C GLU A 59 -3.44 -16.36 -4.48
N ILE A 60 -3.83 -15.08 -4.44
CA ILE A 60 -4.21 -14.30 -5.64
C ILE A 60 -5.39 -14.91 -6.43
N LYS A 61 -6.28 -15.68 -5.81
CA LYS A 61 -7.33 -16.45 -6.51
C LYS A 61 -8.51 -15.65 -7.06
N PHE A 62 -8.56 -14.33 -6.83
CA PHE A 62 -9.68 -13.47 -7.23
C PHE A 62 -9.29 -12.47 -8.32
N PRO A 63 -10.20 -12.15 -9.26
CA PRO A 63 -9.91 -11.24 -10.36
C PRO A 63 -9.54 -9.85 -9.85
N GLY A 64 -8.43 -9.29 -10.35
CA GLY A 64 -7.90 -8.01 -9.89
C GLY A 64 -6.42 -7.73 -10.20
N GLU A 65 -5.75 -8.58 -10.97
CA GLU A 65 -4.30 -8.52 -11.28
C GLU A 65 -3.82 -7.16 -11.84
N ASN A 66 -4.72 -6.33 -12.37
CA ASN A 66 -4.40 -5.04 -12.99
C ASN A 66 -4.82 -3.80 -12.17
N LEU A 67 -5.11 -3.93 -10.87
CA LEU A 67 -5.38 -2.78 -10.01
C LEU A 67 -4.19 -2.55 -9.07
N PRO A 68 -3.55 -1.36 -9.08
CA PRO A 68 -2.36 -1.06 -8.27
C PRO A 68 -2.61 -1.15 -6.76
N ARG A 69 -3.86 -1.28 -6.34
CA ARG A 69 -4.29 -1.75 -5.02
C ARG A 69 -5.49 -2.67 -5.22
N ARG A 70 -5.47 -3.85 -4.61
CA ARG A 70 -6.61 -4.78 -4.56
C ARG A 70 -7.77 -4.15 -3.78
N HIS A 71 -8.52 -3.28 -4.44
CA HIS A 71 -9.63 -2.57 -3.82
C HIS A 71 -10.85 -3.49 -3.72
N LEU A 72 -11.10 -3.95 -2.51
CA LEU A 72 -12.35 -4.61 -2.17
C LEU A 72 -13.52 -3.59 -2.21
N PRO A 73 -14.72 -4.04 -2.58
CA PRO A 73 -15.92 -3.22 -2.39
C PRO A 73 -16.12 -2.89 -0.92
N PHE A 74 -16.66 -1.70 -0.65
CA PHE A 74 -16.85 -1.14 0.69
C PHE A 74 -17.45 -2.14 1.69
N GLN A 75 -18.48 -2.90 1.30
CA GLN A 75 -19.13 -3.87 2.18
C GLN A 75 -18.21 -5.02 2.62
N LEU A 76 -17.30 -5.48 1.74
CA LEU A 76 -16.29 -6.48 2.11
C LEU A 76 -15.17 -5.86 2.94
N SER A 77 -14.75 -4.65 2.59
CA SER A 77 -13.80 -3.90 3.41
C SER A 77 -14.34 -3.71 4.83
N GLU A 78 -15.62 -3.40 5.01
CA GLU A 78 -16.22 -3.23 6.34
C GLU A 78 -16.19 -4.54 7.16
N LEU A 79 -16.53 -5.68 6.55
CA LEU A 79 -16.42 -6.99 7.22
C LEU A 79 -14.99 -7.28 7.66
N LEU A 80 -14.02 -7.09 6.76
CA LEU A 80 -12.61 -7.31 7.04
C LEU A 80 -12.07 -6.33 8.07
N TYR A 81 -12.52 -5.07 8.07
CA TYR A 81 -12.11 -4.07 9.05
C TYR A 81 -12.47 -4.54 10.47
N HIS A 82 -13.70 -4.98 10.68
CA HIS A 82 -14.11 -5.49 11.99
C HIS A 82 -13.39 -6.76 12.39
N TYR A 83 -13.15 -7.68 11.45
CA TYR A 83 -12.38 -8.89 11.68
C TYR A 83 -10.93 -8.56 12.08
N PHE A 84 -10.22 -7.79 11.27
CA PHE A 84 -8.84 -7.44 11.53
C PHE A 84 -8.66 -6.64 12.82
N ASN A 85 -9.60 -5.76 13.20
CA ASN A 85 -9.45 -5.01 14.45
C ASN A 85 -9.29 -5.95 15.65
N ARG A 86 -10.07 -7.04 15.70
CA ARG A 86 -9.99 -8.02 16.78
C ARG A 86 -8.73 -8.86 16.69
N GLU A 87 -8.42 -9.36 15.49
CA GLU A 87 -7.26 -10.24 15.29
C GLU A 87 -5.92 -9.50 15.49
N CYS A 88 -5.85 -8.22 15.11
CA CYS A 88 -4.67 -7.37 15.29
C CYS A 88 -4.47 -6.93 16.75
N GLU A 89 -5.55 -6.74 17.51
CA GLU A 89 -5.50 -6.54 18.96
C GLU A 89 -4.88 -7.76 19.66
N GLU A 90 -5.16 -8.96 19.15
CA GLU A 90 -4.60 -10.23 19.63
C GLU A 90 -3.21 -10.58 19.04
N ASN A 91 -2.59 -9.66 18.29
CA ASN A 91 -1.30 -9.85 17.63
C ASN A 91 -1.25 -11.05 16.64
N LYS A 92 -2.37 -11.42 16.00
CA LYS A 92 -2.39 -12.59 15.14
C LYS A 92 -1.66 -12.35 13.81
N MET A 93 -0.79 -13.29 13.45
CA MET A 93 -0.21 -13.41 12.10
C MET A 93 -0.97 -14.48 11.31
N PRO A 94 -1.21 -14.28 10.00
CA PRO A 94 -0.78 -13.15 9.15
C PRO A 94 -1.74 -11.93 9.12
N GLN A 95 -2.75 -11.88 10.00
CA GLN A 95 -3.81 -10.86 9.97
C GLN A 95 -3.28 -9.42 10.08
N MET A 96 -2.24 -9.16 10.87
CA MET A 96 -1.59 -7.83 10.94
C MET A 96 -1.02 -7.39 9.59
N ARG A 97 -0.33 -8.29 8.87
CA ARG A 97 0.13 -8.03 7.49
C ARG A 97 -1.06 -7.80 6.55
N TRP A 98 -2.06 -8.68 6.59
CA TRP A 98 -3.24 -8.58 5.71
C TRP A 98 -4.00 -7.27 5.91
N ALA A 99 -4.15 -6.82 7.15
CA ALA A 99 -4.81 -5.56 7.45
C ALA A 99 -4.09 -4.39 6.81
N PHE A 100 -2.75 -4.36 6.88
CA PHE A 100 -1.96 -3.38 6.17
C PHE A 100 -2.11 -3.49 4.64
N GLN A 101 -2.06 -4.68 4.06
CA GLN A 101 -2.17 -4.84 2.59
C GLN A 101 -3.54 -4.41 2.05
N ILE A 102 -4.61 -4.51 2.85
CA ILE A 102 -5.96 -4.08 2.43
C ILE A 102 -6.20 -2.58 2.64
N PHE A 103 -5.77 -2.04 3.79
CA PHE A 103 -6.12 -0.67 4.20
C PHE A 103 -4.95 0.32 4.12
N GLY A 104 -3.74 -0.18 3.95
CA GLY A 104 -2.48 0.57 3.90
C GLY A 104 -2.29 1.46 5.12
N LYS A 105 -1.69 2.63 4.87
CA LYS A 105 -1.47 3.70 5.84
C LYS A 105 -2.71 4.25 6.57
N TYR A 106 -3.91 3.86 6.15
CA TYR A 106 -5.16 4.30 6.77
C TYR A 106 -5.68 3.30 7.81
N TYR A 107 -5.01 2.16 7.99
CA TYR A 107 -5.35 1.20 9.03
C TYR A 107 -4.77 1.63 10.38
N ASN A 108 -5.63 2.15 11.26
CA ASN A 108 -5.24 2.53 12.62
C ASN A 108 -6.35 2.19 13.64
N PRO A 109 -6.68 0.91 13.85
CA PRO A 109 -7.61 0.56 14.91
C PRO A 109 -6.94 0.70 16.28
N GLY A 110 -7.46 1.60 17.10
CA GLY A 110 -7.07 1.71 18.51
C GLY A 110 -5.66 2.25 18.78
N GLY A 111 -4.97 2.82 17.79
CA GLY A 111 -3.74 3.57 18.06
C GLY A 111 -4.02 4.73 19.02
N PRO A 112 -3.10 5.05 19.95
CA PRO A 112 -3.28 6.19 20.85
C PRO A 112 -3.56 7.44 20.02
N GLU A 113 -4.48 8.30 20.49
CA GLU A 113 -4.72 9.60 19.86
C GLU A 113 -3.39 10.33 19.65
N GLY A 114 -2.89 10.33 18.41
CA GLY A 114 -1.64 11.01 18.06
C GLY A 114 -0.49 10.15 17.51
N GLU A 115 -0.53 8.82 17.56
CA GLU A 115 0.49 7.99 16.88
C GLU A 115 0.18 7.88 15.39
N LYS A 116 0.83 8.78 14.64
CA LYS A 116 0.75 8.94 13.18
C LYS A 116 1.78 8.07 12.46
N ASN A 117 2.15 6.88 12.97
CA ASN A 117 2.98 5.96 12.19
C ASN A 117 2.04 5.15 11.28
N PRO A 118 1.95 5.48 9.97
CA PRO A 118 1.08 4.76 9.05
C PRO A 118 1.46 3.27 8.88
N TYR A 119 2.65 2.88 9.32
CA TYR A 119 3.22 1.55 9.15
C TYR A 119 3.24 0.72 10.44
N TYR A 120 2.71 1.26 11.54
CA TYR A 120 2.82 0.64 12.87
C TYR A 120 2.41 -0.84 12.89
N ILE A 121 1.28 -1.18 12.26
CA ILE A 121 0.79 -2.57 12.26
C ILE A 121 1.69 -3.51 11.44
N LEU A 122 2.31 -3.01 10.37
CA LEU A 122 3.22 -3.79 9.53
C LEU A 122 4.58 -3.95 10.21
N GLU A 123 5.08 -2.91 10.87
CA GLU A 123 6.28 -2.98 11.71
C GLU A 123 6.10 -4.00 12.84
N LYS A 124 4.93 -4.00 13.48
CA LYS A 124 4.55 -4.99 14.49
C LYS A 124 4.47 -6.41 13.92
N ALA A 125 3.95 -6.56 12.69
CA ALA A 125 3.93 -7.85 11.99
C ALA A 125 5.35 -8.35 11.68
N TYR A 126 6.23 -7.46 11.21
CA TYR A 126 7.62 -7.78 10.91
C TYR A 126 8.41 -8.21 12.15
N ALA A 127 8.17 -7.55 13.28
CA ALA A 127 8.82 -7.87 14.57
C ALA A 127 8.22 -9.10 15.28
N HIS A 128 7.17 -9.72 14.74
CA HIS A 128 6.48 -10.84 15.38
C HIS A 128 7.26 -12.16 15.21
N ASP A 129 7.24 -13.03 16.23
CA ASP A 129 7.93 -14.34 16.18
C ASP A 129 7.44 -15.27 15.06
N GLN A 130 6.24 -15.02 14.54
CA GLN A 130 5.63 -15.74 13.42
C GLN A 130 5.66 -14.94 12.11
N CYS A 131 6.61 -14.00 11.97
CA CYS A 131 6.82 -13.24 10.74
C CYS A 131 7.06 -14.20 9.56
N ASP A 132 6.23 -14.08 8.52
CA ASP A 132 6.35 -14.88 7.29
C ASP A 132 7.13 -14.10 6.22
N GLN A 133 7.60 -14.80 5.18
CA GLN A 133 8.36 -14.18 4.08
C GLN A 133 7.55 -13.08 3.39
N GLN A 134 6.23 -13.24 3.24
CA GLN A 134 5.38 -12.20 2.66
C GLN A 134 5.33 -10.91 3.51
N THR A 135 5.51 -11.03 4.83
CA THR A 135 5.63 -9.88 5.74
C THR A 135 6.96 -9.18 5.58
N VAL A 136 8.05 -9.94 5.45
CA VAL A 136 9.38 -9.39 5.14
C VAL A 136 9.32 -8.61 3.82
N ASP A 137 8.81 -9.22 2.76
CA ASP A 137 8.72 -8.58 1.44
C ASP A 137 7.78 -7.36 1.47
N ALA A 138 6.65 -7.43 2.17
CA ALA A 138 5.74 -6.29 2.32
C ALA A 138 6.39 -5.12 3.08
N TYR A 139 7.10 -5.39 4.18
CA TYR A 139 7.75 -4.33 4.97
C TYR A 139 8.95 -3.71 4.25
N PHE A 140 9.72 -4.53 3.52
CA PHE A 140 10.78 -4.05 2.64
C PHE A 140 10.22 -3.23 1.48
N GLY A 141 9.11 -3.69 0.88
CA GLY A 141 8.40 -2.97 -0.17
C GLY A 141 7.98 -1.56 0.23
N GLU A 142 7.57 -1.34 1.47
CA GLU A 142 7.28 0.02 1.96
C GLU A 142 8.51 0.94 2.00
N GLN A 143 9.70 0.39 2.23
CA GLN A 143 10.94 1.19 2.13
C GLN A 143 11.20 1.61 0.68
N VAL A 144 10.98 0.69 -0.27
CA VAL A 144 11.07 0.97 -1.71
C VAL A 144 10.03 2.01 -2.13
N ASP A 145 8.79 1.90 -1.65
CA ASP A 145 7.69 2.83 -1.96
C ASP A 145 7.96 4.25 -1.45
N VAL A 146 8.58 4.40 -0.27
CA VAL A 146 9.03 5.71 0.25
C VAL A 146 10.03 6.35 -0.71
N LEU A 147 11.00 5.58 -1.20
CA LEU A 147 12.00 6.08 -2.14
C LEU A 147 11.39 6.39 -3.52
N TRP A 148 10.54 5.50 -4.05
CA TRP A 148 9.83 5.72 -5.29
C TRP A 148 8.94 6.96 -5.23
N TRP A 149 8.21 7.17 -4.13
CA TRP A 149 7.39 8.37 -3.92
C TRP A 149 8.26 9.62 -3.82
N GLY A 150 9.34 9.56 -3.03
CA GLY A 150 10.19 10.71 -2.77
C GLY A 150 10.86 11.31 -4.02
N GLN A 151 11.14 10.48 -5.04
CA GLN A 151 11.82 10.93 -6.26
C GLN A 151 10.90 11.58 -7.30
N HIS A 152 9.58 11.63 -7.07
CA HIS A 152 8.59 12.10 -8.07
C HIS A 152 8.84 13.50 -8.65
N HIS A 153 9.61 14.34 -7.96
CA HIS A 153 9.96 15.69 -8.41
C HIS A 153 11.41 15.82 -8.87
N PHE A 154 12.15 14.72 -9.05
CA PHE A 154 13.51 14.77 -9.56
C PHE A 154 13.52 15.24 -11.02
N PRO A 155 14.46 16.12 -11.41
CA PRO A 155 15.49 16.76 -10.57
C PRO A 155 15.07 18.07 -9.88
N GLU A 156 13.88 18.60 -10.15
CA GLU A 156 13.43 19.91 -9.67
C GLU A 156 13.41 20.02 -8.13
N GLY A 157 13.00 18.95 -7.43
CA GLY A 157 12.91 18.87 -5.98
C GLY A 157 12.80 17.42 -5.48
N CYS A 158 12.86 17.23 -4.17
CA CYS A 158 12.66 15.92 -3.54
C CYS A 158 11.45 15.99 -2.60
N LEU A 159 10.61 14.95 -2.60
CA LEU A 159 9.44 14.85 -1.72
C LEU A 159 9.78 14.30 -0.34
N ILE A 160 10.98 13.75 -0.14
CA ILE A 160 11.49 13.33 1.16
C ILE A 160 12.74 14.11 1.53
N THR A 161 12.97 14.25 2.83
CA THR A 161 14.20 14.85 3.35
C THR A 161 15.38 13.90 3.23
N ARG A 162 16.60 14.44 3.29
CA ARG A 162 17.82 13.63 3.37
C ARG A 162 17.80 12.66 4.56
N LYS A 163 17.26 13.10 5.70
CA LYS A 163 17.12 12.26 6.89
C LYS A 163 16.16 11.10 6.65
N GLU A 164 15.00 11.35 6.06
CA GLU A 164 14.05 10.28 5.72
C GLU A 164 14.66 9.28 4.73
N PHE A 165 15.44 9.73 3.74
CA PHE A 165 16.22 8.85 2.87
C PHE A 165 17.22 7.98 3.65
N GLU A 166 18.03 8.59 4.51
CA GLU A 166 19.05 7.89 5.31
C GLU A 166 18.42 6.85 6.24
N ASP A 167 17.35 7.22 6.96
CA ASP A 167 16.61 6.32 7.86
C ASP A 167 15.96 5.15 7.07
N THR A 168 15.41 5.42 5.87
CA THR A 168 14.79 4.40 5.00
C THR A 168 15.84 3.41 4.46
N VAL A 169 16.99 3.91 4.01
CA VAL A 169 18.12 3.07 3.53
C VAL A 169 18.69 2.22 4.65
N GLU A 170 18.84 2.78 5.86
CA GLU A 170 19.30 2.02 7.03
C GLU A 170 18.35 0.87 7.35
N MET A 171 17.04 1.12 7.38
CA MET A 171 16.03 0.07 7.61
C MET A 171 16.06 -1.00 6.52
N ALA A 172 16.07 -0.60 5.25
CA ALA A 172 16.13 -1.54 4.12
C ALA A 172 17.39 -2.43 4.18
N LYS A 173 18.55 -1.85 4.48
CA LYS A 173 19.80 -2.60 4.65
C LYS A 173 19.77 -3.55 5.85
N LYS A 174 19.14 -3.14 6.95
CA LYS A 174 18.91 -4.02 8.09
C LYS A 174 18.08 -5.23 7.68
N ILE A 175 16.96 -5.02 7.01
CA ILE A 175 16.10 -6.11 6.53
C ILE A 175 16.88 -7.07 5.62
N LEU A 176 17.64 -6.55 4.65
CA LEU A 176 18.50 -7.34 3.76
C LEU A 176 19.60 -8.13 4.48
N SER A 177 20.06 -7.65 5.64
CA SER A 177 21.07 -8.34 6.44
C SER A 177 20.48 -9.46 7.29
N GLU A 178 19.20 -9.36 7.62
CA GLU A 178 18.48 -10.29 8.50
C GLU A 178 17.67 -11.33 7.72
N ASN A 179 17.24 -11.02 6.49
CA ASN A 179 16.30 -11.81 5.72
C ASN A 179 16.64 -11.81 4.22
N SER A 180 16.19 -12.84 3.50
CA SER A 180 16.04 -12.77 2.05
C SER A 180 14.84 -11.90 1.69
N VAL A 181 14.94 -11.17 0.58
CA VAL A 181 13.82 -10.41 0.00
C VAL A 181 13.64 -10.80 -1.46
N GLU A 182 12.46 -10.57 -2.02
CA GLU A 182 12.21 -10.75 -3.45
C GLU A 182 13.25 -10.00 -4.29
N GLN A 183 13.80 -10.68 -5.30
CA GLN A 183 14.88 -10.14 -6.14
C GLN A 183 14.48 -8.80 -6.80
N GLY A 184 13.25 -8.70 -7.32
CA GLY A 184 12.75 -7.46 -7.95
C GLY A 184 12.75 -6.29 -6.98
N LEU A 185 12.32 -6.50 -5.73
CA LEU A 185 12.35 -5.46 -4.69
C LEU A 185 13.78 -5.04 -4.35
N ALA A 186 14.72 -5.99 -4.23
CA ALA A 186 16.12 -5.67 -3.98
C ALA A 186 16.75 -4.86 -5.13
N GLU A 187 16.39 -5.18 -6.38
CA GLU A 187 16.83 -4.44 -7.57
C GLU A 187 16.25 -3.01 -7.58
N ASP A 188 14.96 -2.85 -7.28
CA ASP A 188 14.31 -1.54 -7.15
C ASP A 188 14.95 -0.70 -6.04
N PHE A 189 15.22 -1.30 -4.88
CA PHE A 189 15.93 -0.63 -3.78
C PHE A 189 17.31 -0.14 -4.22
N ALA A 190 18.11 -1.01 -4.85
CA ALA A 190 19.45 -0.66 -5.32
C ALA A 190 19.42 0.47 -6.36
N TYR A 191 18.41 0.47 -7.24
CA TYR A 191 18.17 1.55 -8.19
C TYR A 191 17.89 2.88 -7.46
N TYR A 192 16.94 2.91 -6.53
CA TYR A 192 16.58 4.15 -5.85
C TYR A 192 17.71 4.64 -4.94
N GLU A 193 18.36 3.78 -4.16
CA GLU A 193 19.48 4.17 -3.30
C GLU A 193 20.53 4.94 -4.11
N LYS A 194 20.91 4.39 -5.26
CA LYS A 194 21.88 5.02 -6.15
C LYS A 194 21.35 6.33 -6.77
N LEU A 195 20.10 6.38 -7.20
CA LEU A 195 19.47 7.60 -7.75
C LEU A 195 19.48 8.76 -6.74
N TYR A 196 19.17 8.49 -5.48
CA TYR A 196 19.18 9.49 -4.41
C TYR A 196 20.59 9.97 -4.07
N HIS A 197 21.59 9.07 -4.06
CA HIS A 197 22.98 9.49 -3.87
C HIS A 197 23.42 10.47 -4.96
N ILE A 198 23.10 10.19 -6.23
CA ILE A 198 23.37 11.11 -7.35
C ILE A 198 22.67 12.46 -7.12
N TYR A 199 21.40 12.43 -6.73
CA TYR A 199 20.62 13.64 -6.47
C TYR A 199 21.22 14.51 -5.35
N PHE A 200 21.50 13.92 -4.19
CA PHE A 200 22.02 14.69 -3.05
C PHE A 200 23.44 15.18 -3.27
N ASP A 201 24.27 14.46 -4.03
CA ASP A 201 25.60 14.92 -4.41
C ASP A 201 25.53 16.06 -5.43
N TRP A 202 24.63 15.97 -6.41
CA TRP A 202 24.36 17.06 -7.36
C TRP A 202 23.81 18.31 -6.67
N GLU A 203 22.85 18.14 -5.74
CA GLU A 203 22.30 19.23 -4.93
C GLU A 203 23.39 19.91 -4.09
N LYS A 204 24.23 19.12 -3.39
CA LYS A 204 25.35 19.62 -2.58
C LYS A 204 26.36 20.42 -3.41
N GLN A 205 26.54 20.09 -4.68
CA GLN A 205 27.41 20.81 -5.62
C GLN A 205 26.77 22.09 -6.19
N GLY A 206 25.57 22.44 -5.75
CA GLY A 206 24.82 23.61 -6.22
C GLY A 206 24.09 23.35 -7.54
N LYS A 207 23.65 22.11 -7.79
CA LYS A 207 22.93 21.69 -8.99
C LYS A 207 23.69 22.01 -10.29
N LYS A 208 25.01 21.83 -10.28
CA LYS A 208 25.88 22.10 -11.43
C LYS A 208 25.86 20.92 -12.41
N GLY A 209 25.74 21.23 -13.70
CA GLY A 209 25.67 20.21 -14.75
C GLY A 209 24.26 19.65 -14.93
N ASP A 210 24.13 18.69 -15.84
CA ASP A 210 22.86 18.06 -16.19
C ASP A 210 22.65 16.78 -15.36
N PHE A 211 21.62 16.75 -14.53
CA PHE A 211 21.27 15.60 -13.70
C PHE A 211 21.01 14.33 -14.50
N TYR A 212 20.37 14.43 -15.68
CA TYR A 212 20.07 13.26 -16.51
C TYR A 212 21.35 12.65 -17.07
N GLN A 213 22.32 13.51 -17.43
CA GLN A 213 23.63 13.06 -17.89
C GLN A 213 24.41 12.39 -16.75
N LEU A 214 24.36 12.94 -15.53
CA LEU A 214 24.98 12.31 -14.34
C LEU A 214 24.37 10.93 -14.05
N CYS A 215 23.05 10.79 -14.12
CA CYS A 215 22.38 9.50 -13.97
C CYS A 215 22.89 8.49 -15.00
N LYS A 216 23.00 8.89 -16.27
CA LYS A 216 23.48 8.03 -17.36
C LYS A 216 24.94 7.63 -17.19
N GLU A 217 25.81 8.54 -16.76
CA GLU A 217 27.23 8.27 -16.49
C GLU A 217 27.39 7.25 -15.34
N GLU A 218 26.52 7.34 -14.35
CA GLU A 218 26.41 6.38 -13.26
C GLU A 218 25.57 5.13 -13.64
N GLY A 219 25.18 4.96 -14.90
CA GLY A 219 24.46 3.76 -15.36
C GLY A 219 23.03 3.62 -14.87
N ILE A 220 22.40 4.73 -14.44
CA ILE A 220 20.97 4.80 -14.12
C ILE A 220 20.19 5.33 -15.32
N ALA A 221 19.22 4.55 -15.78
CA ALA A 221 18.24 4.96 -16.77
C ALA A 221 17.09 5.72 -16.09
N PHE A 222 17.35 6.97 -15.68
CA PHE A 222 16.34 7.83 -15.06
C PHE A 222 15.52 8.55 -16.13
N GLU A 223 14.20 8.41 -16.06
CA GLU A 223 13.23 9.21 -16.82
C GLU A 223 12.32 9.94 -15.83
N SER A 224 12.16 11.25 -16.02
CA SER A 224 11.29 12.02 -15.14
C SER A 224 9.83 11.66 -15.37
N MET A 225 9.07 11.59 -14.29
CA MET A 225 7.62 11.49 -14.39
C MET A 225 7.04 12.88 -14.70
N PRO A 226 6.17 13.02 -15.71
CA PRO A 226 5.58 14.31 -16.05
C PRO A 226 4.70 14.83 -14.90
N ALA A 227 5.18 15.84 -14.18
CA ALA A 227 4.41 16.55 -13.16
C ALA A 227 3.68 17.75 -13.79
N PHE A 228 2.34 17.72 -13.79
CA PHE A 228 1.52 18.83 -14.29
C PHE A 228 1.24 19.84 -13.16
N TYR A 229 1.97 20.96 -13.18
CA TYR A 229 1.68 22.07 -12.27
C TYR A 229 0.58 22.96 -12.87
N TYR A 230 -0.61 22.94 -12.26
CA TYR A 230 -1.66 23.91 -12.60
C TYR A 230 -1.25 25.29 -12.10
N SER A 231 -0.96 26.22 -13.01
CA SER A 231 -0.76 27.61 -12.62
C SER A 231 -2.06 28.15 -12.01
N GLN A 232 -2.06 28.50 -10.72
CA GLN A 232 -3.13 29.27 -10.11
C GLN A 232 -3.11 30.70 -10.68
N LYS A 233 -3.65 30.88 -11.89
CA LYS A 233 -4.07 32.20 -12.34
C LYS A 233 -5.37 32.51 -11.60
N HIS A 234 -5.27 33.05 -10.39
CA HIS A 234 -6.39 33.78 -9.81
C HIS A 234 -6.71 34.96 -10.75
N PRO A 235 -7.89 35.03 -11.37
CA PRO A 235 -8.27 36.23 -12.09
C PRO A 235 -8.35 37.36 -11.06
N LYS A 236 -7.52 38.40 -11.23
CA LYS A 236 -7.68 39.66 -10.54
C LYS A 236 -9.10 40.16 -10.86
N LYS A 237 -10.02 40.06 -9.90
CA LYS A 237 -11.27 40.83 -9.95
C LYS A 237 -10.87 42.30 -9.94
N THR A 238 -10.93 42.94 -11.09
CA THR A 238 -10.97 44.41 -11.17
C THR A 238 -12.30 44.82 -10.56
N CYS A 239 -12.28 45.28 -9.31
CA CYS A 239 -13.39 46.09 -8.81
C CYS A 239 -13.47 47.34 -9.69
N GLY A 240 -14.59 47.48 -10.41
CA GLY A 240 -14.96 48.75 -11.02
C GLY A 240 -15.15 49.77 -9.91
N ASN A 241 -14.35 50.84 -9.96
CA ASN A 241 -14.59 52.03 -9.15
C ASN A 241 -15.88 52.73 -9.62
N CYS A 242 -16.51 53.37 -8.64
CA CYS A 242 -17.70 54.20 -8.68
C CYS A 242 -17.84 55.13 -9.89
#